data_AF-A0A7D5S695-F1
#
_entry.id   AF-A0A7D5S695-F1
#
_cell.length_a   1.000
_cell.length_b   1.000
_cell.length_c   1.000
_cell.angle_alpha   90.00
_cell.angle_beta   90.00
_cell.angle_gamma   90.00
#
_symmetry.space_group_name_H-M   'P 1'
#
loop_
_entity.id
_entity.type
_entity.pdbx_description
1 polymer ?
#
loop_
_entity_poly.entity_id
_entity_poly.type
_entity_poly.pdbx_seq_one_letter_code
_entity_poly.pdbx_strand_id
1 'polypeptide(L)'
;MRCGGALGRGVGPLLICRPEQLSENPSTLKTAIPGEHTTAHFLLQFAYPDILNKQVIRFDAIEDAVIRREADAGLLIHENRFTYADKGLCLIQDLGSYWEQNRLTYSARWHCLETIDS
;
A
#
# COMPACT_ATOMS: atom_id res chain seq x y z
N MET A 1 0.96 -27.94 11.45
CA MET A 1 1.68 -26.66 11.28
C MET A 1 0.65 -25.60 10.92
N ARG A 2 0.54 -24.51 11.70
CA ARG A 2 -0.37 -23.39 11.39
C ARG A 2 0.34 -22.46 10.40
N CYS A 3 0.16 -22.66 9.10
CA CYS A 3 0.50 -21.65 8.09
C CYS A 3 -0.63 -20.61 8.07
N GLY A 4 -0.72 -19.82 9.14
CA GLY A 4 -1.71 -18.77 9.31
C GLY A 4 -1.03 -17.40 9.25
N GLY A 5 -0.90 -16.86 8.03
CA GLY A 5 -0.78 -15.43 7.75
C GLY A 5 0.17 -14.64 8.64
N ALA A 6 1.48 -14.80 8.45
CA ALA A 6 2.45 -13.80 8.87
C ALA A 6 2.51 -12.65 7.85
N LEU A 7 1.38 -11.96 7.61
CA LEU A 7 1.47 -10.54 7.29
C LEU A 7 1.88 -9.91 8.62
N GLY A 8 3.19 -9.78 8.84
CA GLY A 8 3.73 -9.32 10.11
C GLY A 8 3.15 -7.95 10.44
N ARG A 9 2.77 -7.76 11.71
CA ARG A 9 2.28 -6.48 12.23
C ARG A 9 3.23 -5.37 11.80
N GLY A 10 2.70 -4.41 11.03
CA GLY A 10 3.44 -3.22 10.64
C GLY A 10 4.54 -3.40 9.59
N VAL A 11 4.59 -4.51 8.82
CA VAL A 11 5.47 -4.68 7.62
C VAL A 11 4.70 -4.61 6.30
N GLY A 12 3.69 -3.76 6.27
CA GLY A 12 2.85 -3.52 5.11
C GLY A 12 3.58 -2.88 3.92
N PRO A 13 3.06 -3.08 2.71
CA PRO A 13 3.50 -2.33 1.54
C PRO A 13 3.16 -0.85 1.71
N LEU A 14 4.05 0.02 1.23
CA LEU A 14 3.88 1.47 1.29
C LEU A 14 3.60 2.02 -0.10
N LEU A 15 2.57 2.84 -0.23
CA LEU A 15 2.37 3.65 -1.42
C LEU A 15 3.08 4.99 -1.22
N ILE A 16 4.05 5.29 -2.08
CA ILE A 16 4.84 6.53 -2.03
C ILE A 16 4.68 7.35 -3.31
N CYS A 17 5.02 8.62 -3.25
CA CYS A 17 5.11 9.53 -4.40
C CYS A 17 6.20 10.59 -4.18
N ARG A 18 6.40 11.48 -5.16
CA ARG A 18 7.18 12.70 -4.93
C ARG A 18 6.31 13.74 -4.21
N PRO A 19 6.90 14.70 -3.48
CA PRO A 19 6.16 15.70 -2.71
C PRO A 19 5.12 16.47 -3.54
N GLU A 20 5.43 16.73 -4.82
CA GLU A 20 4.59 17.45 -5.78
C GLU A 20 3.22 16.78 -6.01
N GLN A 21 3.16 15.45 -5.89
CA GLN A 21 1.94 14.68 -6.20
C GLN A 21 1.20 14.22 -4.94
N LEU A 22 1.66 14.64 -3.75
CA LEU A 22 1.02 14.27 -2.51
C LEU A 22 -0.42 14.82 -2.40
N SER A 23 -0.70 15.96 -3.04
CA SER A 23 -2.04 16.55 -3.13
C SER A 23 -2.87 16.06 -4.33
N GLU A 24 -2.28 15.27 -5.23
CA GLU A 24 -2.98 14.75 -6.39
C GLU A 24 -3.82 13.52 -6.03
N ASN A 25 -4.86 13.25 -6.82
CA ASN A 25 -5.66 12.06 -6.62
C ASN A 25 -4.85 10.82 -7.06
N PRO A 26 -4.58 9.84 -6.17
CA PRO A 26 -3.81 8.65 -6.50
C PRO A 26 -4.30 7.90 -7.73
N SER A 27 -5.62 7.92 -8.00
CA SER A 27 -6.25 7.26 -9.15
C SER A 27 -5.79 7.81 -10.51
N THR A 28 -5.28 9.05 -10.54
CA THR A 28 -4.76 9.69 -11.76
C THR A 28 -3.27 9.41 -12.00
N LEU A 29 -2.56 8.93 -10.98
CA LEU A 29 -1.11 8.74 -10.99
C LEU A 29 -0.73 7.44 -11.71
N LYS A 30 0.36 7.49 -12.47
CA LYS A 30 1.01 6.29 -12.99
C LYS A 30 1.75 5.57 -11.85
N THR A 31 1.26 4.41 -11.42
CA THR A 31 1.78 3.71 -10.24
C THR A 31 2.69 2.53 -10.63
N ALA A 32 3.95 2.57 -10.21
CA ALA A 32 4.87 1.46 -10.33
C ALA A 32 4.57 0.38 -9.27
N ILE A 33 4.42 -0.87 -9.72
CA ILE A 33 4.14 -2.02 -8.85
C ILE A 33 5.18 -3.13 -9.03
N PRO A 34 5.51 -3.90 -7.97
CA PRO A 34 6.52 -4.96 -8.01
C PRO A 34 6.05 -6.22 -8.76
N GLY A 35 4.74 -6.33 -9.04
CA GLY A 35 4.13 -7.46 -9.74
C GLY A 35 2.62 -7.52 -9.55
N GLU A 36 1.89 -8.00 -10.57
CA GLU A 36 0.42 -8.08 -10.57
C GLU A 36 -0.12 -9.16 -9.61
N HIS A 37 0.63 -10.24 -9.40
CA HIS A 37 0.22 -11.37 -8.55
C HIS A 37 0.88 -11.30 -7.17
N THR A 38 1.09 -10.08 -6.65
CA THR A 38 1.68 -9.86 -5.32
C THR A 38 0.61 -9.49 -4.31
N THR A 39 0.82 -9.87 -3.04
CA THR A 39 -0.04 -9.40 -1.94
C THR A 39 -0.03 -7.88 -1.83
N ALA A 40 1.08 -7.23 -2.16
CA ALA A 40 1.17 -5.78 -2.19
C ALA A 40 0.20 -5.18 -3.22
N HIS A 41 0.18 -5.70 -4.44
CA HIS A 41 -0.77 -5.24 -5.46
C HIS A 41 -2.23 -5.52 -5.08
N PHE A 42 -2.51 -6.64 -4.41
CA PHE A 42 -3.84 -6.91 -3.87
C PHE A 42 -4.27 -5.85 -2.84
N LEU A 43 -3.40 -5.53 -1.87
CA LEU A 43 -3.68 -4.50 -0.86
C LEU A 43 -3.82 -3.11 -1.47
N LEU A 44 -3.04 -2.80 -2.50
CA LEU A 44 -3.18 -1.56 -3.26
C LEU A 44 -4.57 -1.46 -3.89
N GLN A 45 -5.03 -2.52 -4.58
CA GLN A 45 -6.36 -2.55 -5.18
C GLN A 45 -7.50 -2.49 -4.14
N PHE A 46 -7.28 -3.05 -2.96
CA PHE A 46 -8.26 -2.96 -1.86
C PHE A 46 -8.40 -1.52 -1.34
N ALA A 47 -7.30 -0.79 -1.20
CA ALA A 47 -7.31 0.60 -0.71
C ALA A 47 -7.69 1.61 -1.80
N TYR A 48 -7.21 1.37 -3.02
CA TYR A 48 -7.34 2.27 -4.17
C TYR A 48 -7.75 1.50 -5.43
N PRO A 49 -9.02 1.04 -5.51
CA PRO A 49 -9.51 0.27 -6.66
C PRO A 49 -9.47 1.07 -7.97
N ASP A 50 -9.53 2.40 -7.89
CA ASP A 50 -9.56 3.31 -9.03
C ASP A 50 -8.16 3.62 -9.62
N ILE A 51 -7.08 3.11 -9.02
CA ILE A 51 -5.75 3.17 -9.65
C ILE A 51 -5.74 2.16 -10.79
N LEU A 52 -5.92 2.65 -12.02
CA LEU A 52 -5.93 1.81 -13.23
C LEU A 52 -4.59 1.85 -13.98
N ASN A 53 -3.86 2.98 -13.89
CA ASN A 53 -2.61 3.17 -14.60
C ASN A 53 -1.43 2.57 -13.80
N LYS A 54 -1.11 1.30 -14.06
CA LYS A 54 -0.08 0.55 -13.35
C LYS A 54 1.03 0.14 -14.30
N GLN A 55 2.27 0.24 -13.82
CA GLN A 55 3.44 -0.27 -14.53
C GLN A 55 4.13 -1.32 -13.66
N VAL A 56 4.22 -2.54 -14.17
CA VAL A 56 4.97 -3.61 -13.50
C VAL A 56 6.45 -3.42 -13.75
N ILE A 57 7.22 -3.26 -12.68
CA ILE A 57 8.68 -3.23 -12.72
C ILE A 57 9.25 -4.02 -11.53
N ARG A 58 10.56 -4.23 -11.53
CA ARG A 58 11.23 -4.89 -10.41
C ARG A 58 11.17 -4.00 -9.15
N PHE A 59 11.00 -4.61 -7.99
CA PHE A 59 10.82 -3.90 -6.72
C PHE A 59 11.99 -2.96 -6.36
N ASP A 60 13.22 -3.33 -6.73
CA ASP A 60 14.44 -2.56 -6.55
C ASP A 60 14.49 -1.30 -7.43
N ALA A 61 13.79 -1.30 -8.56
CA ALA A 61 13.73 -0.18 -9.51
C ALA A 61 12.58 0.80 -9.22
N ILE A 62 11.67 0.50 -8.28
CA ILE A 62 10.47 1.32 -8.04
C ILE A 62 10.81 2.73 -7.55
N GLU A 63 11.70 2.85 -6.56
CA GLU A 63 12.10 4.16 -6.04
C GLU A 63 12.74 5.01 -7.13
N ASP A 64 13.64 4.42 -7.91
CA ASP A 64 14.33 5.10 -9.01
C ASP A 64 13.37 5.54 -10.11
N ALA A 65 12.37 4.72 -10.47
CA ALA A 65 11.35 5.07 -11.44
C ALA A 65 10.51 6.28 -10.99
N VAL A 66 10.20 6.37 -9.70
CA VAL A 66 9.50 7.54 -9.12
C VAL A 66 10.40 8.77 -9.11
N ILE A 67 11.68 8.62 -8.75
CA ILE A 67 12.64 9.74 -8.73
C ILE A 67 12.86 10.29 -10.15
N ARG A 68 13.00 9.41 -11.15
CA ARG A 68 13.23 9.75 -12.56
C ARG A 68 11.99 10.24 -13.31
N ARG A 69 10.84 10.31 -12.64
CA ARG A 69 9.55 10.71 -13.24
C ARG A 69 9.07 9.75 -14.34
N GLU A 70 9.52 8.50 -14.31
CA GLU A 70 9.02 7.43 -15.18
C GLU A 70 7.68 6.87 -14.68
N ALA A 71 7.48 6.92 -13.35
CA ALA A 71 6.24 6.68 -12.65
C ALA A 71 5.97 7.83 -11.68
N ASP A 72 4.72 8.03 -11.31
CA ASP A 72 4.27 9.10 -10.41
C ASP A 72 4.19 8.65 -8.95
N ALA A 73 3.75 7.42 -8.75
CA ALA A 73 3.70 6.75 -7.47
C ALA A 73 4.39 5.39 -7.54
N GLY A 74 4.80 4.87 -6.39
CA GLY A 74 5.50 3.60 -6.28
C GLY A 74 5.00 2.77 -5.12
N LEU A 75 4.87 1.46 -5.33
CA LEU A 75 4.49 0.50 -4.31
C LEU A 75 5.73 -0.18 -3.73
N LEU A 76 6.19 0.26 -2.56
CA LEU A 76 7.36 -0.28 -1.89
C LEU A 76 7.02 -1.48 -1.01
N ILE A 77 7.96 -2.41 -0.97
CA ILE A 77 7.95 -3.62 -0.15
C ILE A 77 9.32 -3.81 0.51
N HIS A 78 9.41 -4.76 1.44
CA HIS A 78 10.66 -5.17 2.11
C HIS A 78 11.44 -4.00 2.75
N GLU A 79 12.77 -3.98 2.63
CA GLU A 79 13.67 -3.02 3.27
C GLU A 79 13.56 -1.59 2.73
N ASN A 80 13.10 -1.41 1.48
CA ASN A 80 13.00 -0.09 0.82
C ASN A 80 12.03 0.85 1.53
N ARG A 81 11.17 0.30 2.39
CA ARG A 81 10.22 1.06 3.20
C ARG A 81 10.87 1.95 4.27
N PHE A 82 12.17 1.78 4.55
CA PHE A 82 12.89 2.60 5.53
C PHE A 82 13.76 3.68 4.89
N THR A 83 14.01 3.58 3.58
CA THR A 83 14.98 4.45 2.86
C THR A 83 14.34 5.50 1.96
N TYR A 84 13.04 5.39 1.67
CA TYR A 84 12.38 6.29 0.72
C TYR A 84 12.40 7.76 1.16
N ALA A 85 12.30 8.02 2.47
CA ALA A 85 12.29 9.37 3.03
C ALA A 85 13.64 10.09 2.81
N ASP A 86 14.75 9.37 2.93
CA ASP A 86 16.10 9.91 2.69
C ASP A 86 16.30 10.30 1.21
N LYS A 87 15.51 9.71 0.31
CA LYS A 87 15.48 10.02 -1.13
C LYS A 87 14.52 11.16 -1.48
N GLY A 88 13.91 11.81 -0.48
CA GLY A 88 12.97 12.92 -0.68
C GLY A 88 11.58 12.49 -1.16
N LEU A 89 11.24 11.20 -1.03
CA LEU A 89 9.93 10.67 -1.38
C LEU A 89 8.98 10.78 -0.18
N CYS A 90 7.69 10.94 -0.48
CA CYS A 90 6.63 11.07 0.53
C CYS A 90 5.77 9.81 0.59
N LEU A 91 5.29 9.49 1.79
CA LEU A 91 4.32 8.43 2.01
C LEU A 91 2.91 8.95 1.71
N ILE A 92 2.21 8.28 0.79
CA ILE A 92 0.77 8.48 0.58
C ILE A 92 0.00 7.68 1.64
N GLN A 93 0.28 6.37 1.72
CA GLN A 93 -0.47 5.46 2.59
C GLN A 93 0.35 4.21 2.93
N ASP A 94 0.33 3.81 4.21
CA ASP A 94 0.72 2.45 4.62
C ASP A 94 -0.49 1.53 4.43
N LEU A 95 -0.38 0.62 3.45
CA LEU A 95 -1.46 -0.28 3.07
C LEU A 95 -1.63 -1.44 4.06
N GLY A 96 -0.57 -1.82 4.78
CA GLY A 96 -0.69 -2.86 5.82
C GLY A 96 -1.43 -2.31 7.03
N SER A 97 -1.06 -1.11 7.47
CA SER A 97 -1.76 -0.42 8.55
C SER A 97 -3.23 -0.15 8.20
N TYR A 98 -3.50 0.28 6.95
CA TYR A 98 -4.86 0.48 6.45
C TYR A 98 -5.70 -0.81 6.48
N TRP A 99 -5.14 -1.93 6.03
CA TRP A 99 -5.81 -3.22 6.06
C TRP A 99 -6.14 -3.68 7.49
N GLU A 100 -5.20 -3.53 8.42
CA GLU A 100 -5.41 -3.90 9.84
C GLU A 100 -6.52 -3.06 10.49
N GLN A 101 -6.54 -1.75 10.25
CA GLN A 101 -7.57 -0.84 10.75
C GLN A 101 -8.96 -1.21 10.23
N ASN A 102 -9.08 -1.51 8.93
CA ASN A 102 -10.35 -1.94 8.34
C ASN A 102 -10.82 -3.26 8.94
N ARG A 103 -9.93 -4.23 9.13
CA ARG A 103 -10.27 -5.53 9.72
C ARG A 103 -10.78 -5.41 11.16
N LEU A 104 -10.16 -4.56 11.98
CA LEU A 104 -10.60 -4.30 13.36
C LEU A 104 -11.96 -3.61 13.40
N THR A 105 -12.24 -2.72 12.45
CA THR A 105 -13.53 -2.04 12.34
C THR A 105 -14.68 -3.02 12.08
N TYR A 106 -14.48 -3.99 11.18
CA TYR A 106 -15.47 -5.05 10.99
C TYR A 106 -15.61 -5.91 12.25
N SER A 107 -14.51 -6.35 12.86
CA SER A 107 -14.54 -7.19 14.07
C SER A 107 -15.28 -6.53 15.25
N ALA A 108 -15.07 -5.22 15.46
CA ALA A 108 -15.75 -4.48 16.53
C ALA A 108 -17.25 -4.32 16.26
N ARG A 109 -17.64 -4.14 14.99
CA ARG A 109 -19.04 -4.02 14.58
C ARG A 109 -19.83 -5.32 14.76
N TRP A 110 -19.17 -6.48 14.66
CA TRP A 110 -19.81 -7.77 14.95
C TRP A 110 -20.04 -8.00 16.45
N HIS A 111 -19.10 -7.58 17.30
CA HIS A 111 -19.23 -7.80 18.75
C HIS A 111 -20.34 -6.95 19.39
N CYS A 112 -20.66 -5.77 18.83
CA CYS A 112 -21.79 -4.96 19.30
C CYS A 112 -23.18 -5.47 18.83
N LEU A 113 -23.24 -6.29 17.78
CA LEU A 113 -24.52 -6.83 17.29
C LEU A 113 -24.98 -8.08 18.08
N GLU A 114 -24.09 -8.74 18.81
CA GLU A 114 -24.45 -9.88 19.69
C GLU A 114 -24.95 -9.46 21.07
N THR A 115 -24.92 -8.18 21.42
CA THR A 115 -25.34 -7.69 22.76
C THR A 115 -26.74 -7.07 22.79
N ILE A 116 -27.47 -7.08 21.66
CA ILE A 116 -28.82 -6.51 21.55
C ILE A 116 -29.92 -7.57 21.51
N ASP A 117 -29.57 -8.87 21.43
CA ASP A 117 -30.50 -10.00 21.56
C ASP A 117 -30.31 -10.72 22.91
N SER A 118 -30.53 -10.00 24.03
CA SER A 118 -30.72 -10.59 25.37
C SER A 118 -31.67 -9.75 26.20
#